data_AF-A0A8X6NBQ4-F1
#
_entry.id   AF-A0A8X6NBQ4-F1
#
_cell.length_a   1.000
_cell.length_b   1.000
_cell.length_c   1.000
_cell.angle_alpha   90.00
_cell.angle_beta   90.00
_cell.angle_gamma   90.00
#
_symmetry.space_group_name_H-M   'P 1'
#
loop_
_entity.id
_entity.type
_entity.pdbx_description
1 polymer ?
#
loop_
_entity_poly.entity_id
_entity_poly.type
_entity_poly.pdbx_seq_one_letter_code
_entity_poly.pdbx_strand_id
1 'polypeptide(L)'
;MEKCYCTKSELELFSPEKIQLAIDSSSFVEIHPIASISDSSTIEFQITELGDAYFDLSYVLLNIQAKILKADATAFTAADNCGPINYLLNTMFSECHISLTDRQISSESNMLTKHIFRACCFIQNHRKRTF
;
A
#
# COMPACT_ATOMS: atom_id res chain seq x y z
N MET A 1 -22.88 1.56 -22.25
CA MET A 1 -21.61 1.32 -21.54
C MET A 1 -21.93 0.35 -20.41
N GLU A 2 -21.44 -0.89 -20.48
CA GLU A 2 -21.68 -1.88 -19.42
C GLU A 2 -21.06 -1.39 -18.11
N LYS A 3 -21.86 -1.35 -17.04
CA LYS A 3 -21.42 -0.94 -15.70
C LYS A 3 -20.71 -2.12 -15.02
N CYS A 4 -19.49 -1.87 -14.53
CA CYS A 4 -18.72 -2.82 -13.73
C CYS A 4 -19.50 -3.24 -12.47
N TYR A 5 -19.63 -4.54 -12.21
CA TYR A 5 -20.34 -5.09 -11.05
C TYR A 5 -19.57 -4.86 -9.73
N CYS A 6 -18.28 -4.56 -9.81
CA CYS A 6 -17.35 -4.54 -8.68
C CYS A 6 -17.17 -3.14 -8.05
N THR A 7 -17.77 -2.09 -8.62
CA THR A 7 -17.58 -0.71 -8.14
C THR A 7 -18.87 -0.13 -7.61
N LYS A 8 -18.84 0.25 -6.32
CA LYS A 8 -19.98 0.92 -5.68
C LYS A 8 -20.14 2.31 -6.29
N SER A 9 -21.31 2.60 -6.88
CA SER A 9 -21.65 3.95 -7.31
C SER A 9 -22.17 4.72 -6.11
N GLU A 10 -21.41 5.70 -5.62
CA GLU A 10 -21.78 6.52 -4.46
C GLU A 10 -23.05 7.36 -4.69
N LEU A 11 -23.44 7.56 -5.95
CA LEU A 11 -24.60 8.38 -6.35
C LEU A 11 -25.88 7.57 -6.62
N GLU A 12 -25.80 6.23 -6.61
CA GLU A 12 -26.92 5.36 -6.97
C GLU A 12 -27.53 4.74 -5.69
N LEU A 13 -28.26 5.57 -4.93
CA LEU A 13 -28.80 5.22 -3.60
C LEU A 13 -30.03 4.29 -3.64
N PHE A 14 -30.74 4.26 -4.76
CA PHE A 14 -32.03 3.56 -4.91
C PHE A 14 -31.96 2.33 -5.81
N SER A 15 -30.77 2.01 -6.34
CA SER A 15 -30.59 0.77 -7.08
C SER A 15 -30.54 -0.42 -6.12
N PRO A 16 -31.10 -1.58 -6.51
CA PRO A 16 -30.94 -2.79 -5.73
C PRO A 16 -29.46 -3.11 -5.56
N GLU A 17 -29.09 -3.59 -4.37
CA GLU A 17 -27.72 -4.03 -4.10
C GLU A 17 -27.34 -5.13 -5.09
N LYS A 18 -26.27 -4.88 -5.84
CA LYS A 18 -25.72 -5.88 -6.76
C LYS A 18 -24.86 -6.85 -5.97
N ILE A 19 -25.11 -8.14 -6.14
CA ILE A 19 -24.35 -9.20 -5.50
C ILE A 19 -23.32 -9.73 -6.51
N GLN A 20 -22.03 -9.67 -6.16
CA GLN A 20 -20.94 -10.25 -6.94
C GLN A 20 -20.96 -11.77 -6.75
N LEU A 21 -21.24 -12.53 -7.82
CA LEU A 21 -21.24 -14.01 -7.79
C LEU A 21 -20.03 -14.64 -8.51
N ALA A 22 -19.19 -13.83 -9.14
CA ALA A 22 -18.08 -14.30 -9.97
C ALA A 22 -16.76 -14.52 -9.19
N ILE A 23 -16.64 -14.00 -7.97
CA ILE A 23 -15.46 -14.15 -7.12
C ILE A 23 -15.84 -15.09 -5.98
N ASP A 24 -15.27 -16.29 -5.96
CA ASP A 24 -15.55 -17.29 -4.92
C ASP A 24 -14.86 -16.97 -3.59
N SER A 25 -13.63 -16.43 -3.65
CA SER A 25 -12.87 -16.03 -2.48
C SER A 25 -11.81 -14.98 -2.82
N SER A 26 -11.35 -14.25 -1.81
CA SER A 26 -10.26 -13.28 -1.90
C SER A 26 -9.34 -13.41 -0.70
N SER A 27 -8.04 -13.25 -0.92
CA SER A 27 -7.03 -13.33 0.13
C SER A 27 -5.87 -12.38 -0.18
N PHE A 28 -5.13 -12.01 0.86
CA PHE A 28 -3.88 -11.25 0.70
C PHE A 28 -2.71 -12.19 0.52
N VAL A 29 -1.85 -11.86 -0.44
CA VAL A 29 -0.56 -12.53 -0.64
C VAL A 29 0.54 -11.55 -0.25
N GLU A 30 1.43 -11.98 0.63
CA GLU A 30 2.58 -11.19 1.05
C GLU A 30 3.74 -11.40 0.10
N ILE A 31 4.24 -10.30 -0.47
CA ILE A 31 5.36 -10.29 -1.41
C ILE A 31 6.49 -9.50 -0.78
N HIS A 32 7.65 -10.14 -0.65
CA HIS A 32 8.84 -9.53 -0.09
C HIS A 32 9.69 -8.85 -1.18
N PRO A 33 10.51 -7.86 -0.82
CA PRO A 33 11.46 -7.26 -1.75
C PRO A 33 12.44 -8.29 -2.30
N ILE A 34 12.88 -8.10 -3.54
CA ILE A 34 13.88 -8.98 -4.19
C ILE A 34 15.23 -8.90 -3.45
N ALA A 35 15.60 -7.70 -3.01
CA ALA A 35 16.87 -7.42 -2.36
C ALA A 35 16.66 -6.91 -0.93
N SER A 36 17.67 -7.12 -0.08
CA SER A 36 17.70 -6.51 1.25
C SER A 36 17.74 -4.98 1.15
N ILE A 37 16.95 -4.31 1.99
CA ILE A 37 16.86 -2.86 2.01
C ILE A 37 18.17 -2.31 2.58
N SER A 38 18.88 -1.51 1.78
CA SER A 38 20.10 -0.78 2.17
C SER A 38 19.93 0.72 1.91
N ASP A 39 20.76 1.54 2.53
CA ASP A 39 20.50 2.98 2.77
C ASP A 39 20.28 3.87 1.53
N SER A 40 20.43 3.38 0.30
CA SER A 40 20.23 4.19 -0.91
C SER A 40 19.75 3.44 -2.16
N SER A 41 19.15 2.26 -2.03
CA SER A 41 18.72 1.45 -3.18
C SER A 41 17.22 1.53 -3.45
N THR A 42 16.84 1.47 -4.73
CA THR A 42 15.46 1.21 -5.15
C THR A 42 14.95 -0.07 -4.51
N ILE A 43 13.73 -0.03 -3.95
CA ILE A 43 13.06 -1.22 -3.42
C ILE A 43 12.26 -1.83 -4.56
N GLU A 44 12.61 -3.05 -4.95
CA GLU A 44 11.99 -3.75 -6.07
C GLU A 44 11.18 -4.95 -5.58
N PHE A 45 9.97 -5.07 -6.11
CA PHE A 45 9.07 -6.19 -5.88
C PHE A 45 8.77 -6.86 -7.21
N GLN A 46 8.98 -8.17 -7.27
CA GLN A 46 8.59 -8.97 -8.43
C GLN A 46 7.33 -9.75 -8.09
N ILE A 47 6.24 -9.37 -8.74
CA ILE A 47 4.96 -10.09 -8.64
C ILE A 47 4.99 -11.19 -9.70
N THR A 48 4.94 -12.45 -9.25
CA THR A 48 4.87 -13.61 -10.13
C THR A 48 3.43 -14.03 -10.35
N GLU A 49 3.16 -14.75 -11.43
CA GLU A 49 1.83 -15.25 -11.76
C GLU A 49 1.30 -16.16 -10.65
N LEU A 50 0.06 -15.92 -10.23
CA LEU A 50 -0.72 -16.82 -9.40
C LEU A 50 -1.58 -17.66 -10.33
N GLY A 51 -1.36 -18.97 -10.40
CA GLY A 51 -1.97 -19.88 -11.38
C GLY A 51 -3.43 -19.56 -11.74
N ASP A 52 -4.37 -19.92 -10.85
CA ASP A 52 -5.82 -19.78 -11.11
C ASP A 52 -6.43 -18.51 -10.46
N ALA A 53 -5.59 -17.60 -9.94
CA ALA A 53 -6.06 -16.42 -9.21
C ALA A 53 -5.54 -15.12 -9.83
N TYR A 54 -6.39 -14.10 -9.82
CA TYR A 54 -6.05 -12.78 -10.34
C TYR A 54 -5.70 -11.81 -9.22
N PHE A 55 -4.74 -10.92 -9.48
CA PHE A 55 -4.44 -9.80 -8.58
C PHE A 55 -5.46 -8.69 -8.75
N ASP A 56 -6.10 -8.29 -7.64
CA ASP A 56 -6.87 -7.06 -7.61
C ASP A 56 -5.94 -5.86 -7.39
N LEU A 57 -5.61 -5.17 -8.48
CA LEU A 57 -4.76 -3.98 -8.47
C LEU A 57 -5.37 -2.81 -7.67
N SER A 58 -6.68 -2.85 -7.38
CA SER A 58 -7.35 -1.85 -6.54
C SER A 58 -7.00 -2.00 -5.06
N TYR A 59 -6.53 -3.18 -4.64
CA TYR A 59 -6.23 -3.54 -3.25
C TYR A 59 -4.77 -4.00 -3.07
N VAL A 60 -3.84 -3.19 -3.57
CA VAL A 60 -2.40 -3.37 -3.32
C VAL A 60 -1.97 -2.48 -2.17
N LEU A 61 -1.36 -3.09 -1.15
CA LEU A 61 -0.92 -2.41 0.06
C LEU A 61 0.58 -2.56 0.23
N LEU A 62 1.29 -1.45 0.45
CA LEU A 62 2.68 -1.48 0.87
C LEU A 62 2.74 -1.52 2.40
N ASN A 63 3.25 -2.62 2.95
CA ASN A 63 3.49 -2.79 4.38
C ASN A 63 4.93 -2.39 4.72
N ILE A 64 5.11 -1.48 5.68
CA ILE A 64 6.42 -0.96 6.08
C ILE A 64 6.61 -1.14 7.58
N GLN A 65 7.72 -1.78 7.94
CA GLN A 65 8.19 -1.86 9.31
C GLN A 65 9.48 -1.03 9.44
N ALA A 66 9.42 0.05 10.21
CA ALA A 66 10.55 0.97 10.39
C ALA A 66 10.80 1.24 11.88
N LYS A 67 12.08 1.44 12.21
CA LYS A 67 12.52 1.92 13.53
C LYS A 67 13.11 3.31 13.36
N ILE A 68 12.53 4.30 14.04
CA ILE A 68 13.00 5.67 14.00
C ILE A 68 14.12 5.81 15.05
N LEU A 69 15.29 6.26 14.61
CA LEU A 69 16.48 6.50 15.43
C LEU A 69 16.91 7.96 15.30
N LYS A 70 17.74 8.41 16.24
CA LYS A 70 18.44 9.70 16.12
C LYS A 70 19.49 9.63 15.01
N ALA A 71 19.99 10.78 14.59
CA ALA A 71 21.02 10.89 13.55
C ALA A 71 22.32 10.13 13.90
N ASP A 72 22.59 9.89 15.18
CA ASP A 72 23.72 9.11 15.70
C ASP A 72 23.39 7.61 15.90
N ALA A 73 22.27 7.13 15.33
CA ALA A 73 21.73 5.78 15.47
C ALA A 73 21.33 5.37 16.90
N THR A 74 21.24 6.32 17.84
CA THR A 74 20.76 6.03 19.20
C THR A 74 19.24 6.09 19.31
N ALA A 75 18.69 5.46 20.36
CA ALA A 75 17.26 5.48 20.62
C ALA A 75 16.79 6.83 21.19
N PHE A 76 15.56 7.20 20.88
CA PHE A 76 14.88 8.32 21.54
C PHE A 76 14.57 8.01 23.00
N THR A 77 14.66 9.04 23.83
CA THR A 77 14.33 9.04 25.26
C THR A 77 13.07 9.86 25.50
N ALA A 78 12.45 9.74 26.68
CA ALA A 78 11.25 10.50 27.02
C ALA A 78 11.44 12.03 27.06
N ALA A 79 12.69 12.51 27.06
CA ALA A 79 13.02 13.93 27.01
C ALA A 79 13.10 14.50 25.58
N ASP A 80 13.13 13.65 24.55
CA ASP A 80 13.26 14.09 23.16
C ASP A 80 11.89 14.46 22.59
N ASN A 81 11.73 15.73 22.19
CA ASN A 81 10.52 16.22 21.54
C ASN A 81 10.61 16.03 20.01
N CYS A 82 10.38 14.82 19.53
CA CYS A 82 10.37 14.50 18.11
C CYS A 82 9.09 13.74 17.71
N GLY A 83 8.64 13.94 16.48
CA GLY A 83 7.52 13.22 15.89
C GLY A 83 7.66 13.13 14.38
N PRO A 84 7.02 12.14 13.74
CA PRO A 84 7.02 12.05 12.28
C PRO A 84 6.26 13.22 11.66
N ILE A 85 6.65 13.60 10.45
CA ILE A 85 5.89 14.56 9.64
C ILE A 85 4.52 13.97 9.28
N ASN A 86 3.52 14.84 9.13
CA ASN A 86 2.23 14.43 8.59
C ASN A 86 2.45 13.78 7.20
N TYR A 87 1.84 12.63 6.97
CA TYR A 87 2.06 11.79 5.78
C TYR A 87 3.48 11.21 5.62
N LEU A 88 4.08 10.72 6.71
CA LEU A 88 5.41 10.10 6.71
C LEU A 88 5.67 9.16 5.51
N LEU A 89 4.72 8.25 5.21
CA LEU A 89 4.85 7.30 4.10
C LEU A 89 4.90 7.98 2.73
N ASN A 90 4.10 9.03 2.53
CA ASN A 90 4.08 9.77 1.26
C ASN A 90 5.38 10.57 1.05
N THR A 91 6.06 10.94 2.13
CA THR A 91 7.34 11.65 2.08
C THR A 91 8.55 10.73 2.09
N MET A 92 8.37 9.44 2.39
CA MET A 92 9.46 8.46 2.49
C MET A 92 9.99 8.05 1.11
N PHE A 93 9.14 8.07 0.09
CA PHE A 93 9.48 7.67 -1.28
C PHE A 93 9.38 8.86 -2.22
N SER A 94 10.41 9.07 -3.04
CA SER A 94 10.42 10.10 -4.08
C SER A 94 9.55 9.71 -5.27
N GLU A 95 9.67 8.46 -5.74
CA GLU A 95 9.08 7.97 -6.98
C GLU A 95 8.62 6.51 -6.82
N CYS A 96 7.64 6.11 -7.64
CA CYS A 96 7.14 4.73 -7.71
C CYS A 96 6.87 4.38 -9.17
N HIS A 97 7.54 3.33 -9.66
CA HIS A 97 7.38 2.83 -11.02
C HIS A 97 6.62 1.51 -11.01
N ILE A 98 5.68 1.37 -11.95
CA ILE A 98 4.93 0.13 -12.17
C ILE A 98 5.11 -0.27 -13.62
N SER A 99 5.55 -1.51 -13.83
CA SER A 99 5.69 -2.14 -15.15
C SER A 99 4.83 -3.40 -15.24
N LEU A 100 4.29 -3.66 -16.43
CA LEU A 100 3.61 -4.90 -16.78
C LEU A 100 4.29 -5.47 -18.03
N THR A 101 4.74 -6.73 -17.98
CA THR A 101 5.44 -7.40 -19.09
C THR A 101 6.56 -6.52 -19.67
N ASP A 102 7.41 -6.02 -18.78
CA ASP A 102 8.55 -5.12 -19.07
C ASP A 102 8.21 -3.76 -19.71
N ARG A 103 6.91 -3.42 -19.82
CA ARG A 103 6.45 -2.11 -20.25
C ARG A 103 6.03 -1.28 -19.04
N GLN A 104 6.68 -0.14 -18.83
CA GLN A 104 6.27 0.81 -17.81
C GLN A 104 4.87 1.37 -18.13
N ILE A 105 3.95 1.23 -17.17
CA ILE A 105 2.57 1.74 -17.27
C ILE A 105 2.34 2.96 -16.38
N SER A 106 3.21 3.21 -15.40
CA SER A 106 3.16 4.39 -14.55
C SER A 106 3.69 5.63 -15.28
N SER A 107 2.89 6.71 -15.28
CA SER A 107 3.39 8.05 -15.63
C SER A 107 4.29 8.59 -14.51
N GLU A 108 5.24 9.45 -14.84
CA GLU A 108 6.21 10.10 -13.93
C GLU A 108 5.58 11.07 -12.91
N SER A 109 4.30 10.91 -12.58
CA SER A 109 3.60 11.80 -11.68
C SER A 109 3.57 11.25 -10.25
N ASN A 110 4.10 12.04 -9.31
CA ASN A 110 4.06 11.85 -7.86
C ASN A 110 2.64 11.70 -7.25
N MET A 111 1.60 11.67 -8.09
CA MET A 111 0.21 11.43 -7.69
C MET A 111 -0.12 9.95 -7.56
N LEU A 112 0.60 9.04 -8.24
CA LEU A 112 0.37 7.60 -8.11
C LEU A 112 0.67 7.12 -6.68
N THR A 113 1.73 7.64 -6.08
CA THR A 113 2.07 7.47 -4.65
C THR A 113 0.91 7.91 -3.74
N LYS A 114 0.17 8.97 -4.08
CA LYS A 114 -0.97 9.43 -3.25
C LYS A 114 -2.17 8.47 -3.27
N HIS A 115 -2.38 7.75 -4.36
CA HIS A 115 -3.52 6.82 -4.49
C HIS A 115 -3.21 5.44 -3.90
N ILE A 116 -1.98 4.94 -4.07
CA ILE A 116 -1.55 3.63 -3.54
C ILE A 116 -1.37 3.67 -2.01
N PHE A 117 -0.89 4.79 -1.45
CA PHE A 117 -0.61 4.90 -0.02
C PHE A 117 -1.80 5.37 0.85
N ARG A 118 -3.01 5.46 0.29
CA ARG A 118 -4.17 6.00 1.03
C ARG A 118 -4.70 5.09 2.16
N ALA A 119 -4.07 3.95 2.43
CA ALA A 119 -4.61 2.91 3.30
C ALA A 119 -3.89 2.67 4.64
N CYS A 120 -2.87 3.44 5.06
CA CYS A 120 -2.16 3.15 6.32
C CYS A 120 -2.00 4.32 7.29
N CYS A 121 -3.11 5.02 7.59
CA CYS A 121 -3.17 5.92 8.76
C CYS A 121 -4.48 5.79 9.58
N PHE A 122 -5.21 4.69 9.50
CA PHE A 122 -6.43 4.49 10.32
C PHE A 122 -6.42 3.28 11.27
N ILE A 123 -5.33 2.53 11.40
CA ILE A 123 -5.29 1.41 12.36
C ILE A 123 -4.01 1.45 13.19
N GLN A 124 -3.95 2.41 14.12
CA GLN A 124 -3.07 2.28 15.29
C GLN A 124 -3.74 2.73 16.59
N ASN A 125 -5.06 2.48 16.71
CA ASN A 125 -5.82 2.72 17.94
C ASN A 125 -6.62 1.52 18.48
N HIS A 126 -6.45 0.31 17.94
CA HIS A 126 -7.15 -0.89 18.47
C HIS A 126 -6.29 -2.05 18.97
N ARG A 127 -4.95 -1.99 18.92
CA ARG A 127 -4.11 -2.94 19.68
C ARG A 127 -3.64 -2.32 21.00
N LYS A 128 -4.60 -2.19 21.92
CA LYS A 128 -4.32 -2.02 23.35
C LYS A 128 -3.82 -3.36 23.91
N ARG A 129 -2.65 -3.32 24.53
CA ARG A 129 -2.27 -4.00 25.79
C ARG A 129 -2.68 -5.47 25.98
N THR A 130 -1.70 -6.35 25.83
CA THR A 130 -1.43 -7.60 26.57
C THR A 130 0.03 -7.94 26.25
N PHE A 131 1.00 -8.08 27.15
CA PHE A 131 1.12 -8.02 28.60
C PHE A 131 2.16 -6.97 28.98
#